data_AF-A0A423H1Y5-F1
#
_entry.id   AF-A0A423H1Y5-F1
#
_cell.length_a   1.000
_cell.length_b   1.000
_cell.length_c   1.000
_cell.angle_alpha   90.00
_cell.angle_beta   90.00
_cell.angle_gamma   90.00
#
_symmetry.space_group_name_H-M   'P 1'
#
loop_
_entity.id
_entity.type
_entity.pdbx_description
1 polymer ?
#
loop_
_entity_poly.entity_id
_entity_poly.type
_entity_poly.pdbx_seq_one_letter_code
_entity_poly.pdbx_strand_id
1 'polypeptide(L)'
;MVFKDYAAIAAGLAGVAGLVISLITLFMKGEENRRTIRSQLTDVLARLNVVNAESRKYRIETAESGLNPEKRAMFSFYNDQRAFLVGQARYLMDQLPDHVSDSEFGLVAKALGAIGDHELACHYWEMCLERSPSDHVRGMHSRGFGGYLFGEGYPELGRFRFQSGVALIAGTSDQRRYHRVETYLRWAAAERFSGFFTEAKEVIDKAMAEVSLIQSQSMRKRCAQTIREYGEELPQPAVRASNQVMS
;
A
#
# COMPACT_ATOMS: atom_id res chain seq x y z
N MET A 1 -63.65 -31.14 5.20
CA MET A 1 -62.87 -29.88 5.15
C MET A 1 -63.73 -28.84 4.48
N VAL A 2 -64.13 -27.80 5.21
CA VAL A 2 -65.10 -26.79 4.75
C VAL A 2 -64.34 -25.71 3.98
N PHE A 3 -64.98 -25.02 3.02
CA PHE A 3 -64.38 -23.92 2.24
C PHE A 3 -63.58 -22.89 3.09
N LYS A 4 -64.02 -22.63 4.33
CA LYS A 4 -63.32 -21.78 5.30
C LYS A 4 -61.91 -22.27 5.67
N ASP A 5 -61.69 -23.57 5.74
CA ASP A 5 -60.39 -24.17 6.08
C ASP A 5 -59.38 -23.93 4.95
N TYR A 6 -59.83 -24.07 3.69
CA TYR A 6 -59.01 -23.77 2.50
C TYR A 6 -58.67 -22.29 2.40
N ALA A 7 -59.62 -21.40 2.71
CA ALA A 7 -59.38 -19.96 2.73
C ALA A 7 -58.37 -19.55 3.81
N ALA A 8 -58.43 -20.15 5.00
CA ALA A 8 -57.47 -19.90 6.07
C ALA A 8 -56.06 -20.40 5.72
N ILE A 9 -55.94 -21.59 5.12
CA ILE A 9 -54.65 -22.14 4.66
C ILE A 9 -54.07 -21.27 3.53
N ALA A 10 -54.89 -20.85 2.56
CA ALA A 10 -54.46 -19.98 1.46
C ALA A 10 -53.99 -18.61 1.98
N ALA A 11 -54.71 -18.00 2.93
CA ALA A 11 -54.31 -16.75 3.57
C ALA A 11 -52.99 -16.89 4.35
N GLY A 12 -52.80 -18.01 5.06
CA GLY A 12 -51.55 -18.34 5.75
C GLY A 12 -50.36 -18.46 4.79
N LEU A 13 -50.53 -19.17 3.67
CA LEU A 13 -49.50 -19.33 2.64
C LEU A 13 -49.16 -17.99 1.96
N ALA A 14 -50.17 -17.15 1.68
CA ALA A 14 -49.95 -15.82 1.11
C ALA A 14 -49.16 -14.90 2.08
N GLY A 15 -49.43 -14.98 3.39
CA GLY A 15 -48.68 -14.25 4.41
C GLY A 15 -47.21 -14.66 4.49
N VAL A 16 -46.94 -15.98 4.45
CA VAL A 16 -45.56 -16.51 4.43
C VAL A 16 -44.82 -16.07 3.17
N ALA A 17 -45.45 -16.15 2.00
CA ALA A 17 -44.86 -15.69 0.74
C ALA A 17 -44.52 -14.19 0.78
N GLY A 18 -45.40 -13.35 1.34
CA GLY A 18 -45.15 -11.92 1.53
C GLY A 18 -43.93 -11.63 2.42
N LEU A 19 -43.78 -12.36 3.52
CA LEU A 19 -42.60 -12.26 4.41
C LEU A 19 -41.32 -12.68 3.68
N VAL A 20 -41.34 -13.79 2.93
CA VAL A 20 -40.18 -14.25 2.15
C VAL A 20 -39.77 -13.22 1.11
N ILE A 21 -40.73 -12.66 0.35
CA ILE A 21 -40.45 -11.61 -0.65
C ILE A 21 -39.88 -10.35 0.01
N SER A 22 -40.44 -9.94 1.16
CA SER A 22 -39.94 -8.79 1.91
C SER A 22 -38.50 -9.02 2.39
N LEU A 23 -38.20 -10.20 2.94
CA LEU A 23 -36.84 -10.58 3.33
C LEU A 23 -35.89 -10.56 2.13
N ILE A 24 -36.26 -11.18 1.00
CA ILE A 24 -35.45 -11.16 -0.22
C ILE A 24 -35.18 -9.72 -0.68
N THR A 25 -36.18 -8.85 -0.63
CA THR A 25 -36.05 -7.44 -1.03
C THR A 25 -35.09 -6.67 -0.10
N LEU A 26 -35.16 -6.92 1.21
CA LEU A 26 -34.22 -6.34 2.17
C LEU A 26 -32.78 -6.83 1.93
N PHE A 27 -32.60 -8.12 1.65
CA PHE A 27 -31.30 -8.67 1.28
C PHE A 27 -30.77 -8.06 -0.02
N MET A 28 -31.60 -7.97 -1.07
CA MET A 28 -31.23 -7.37 -2.35
C MET A 28 -30.82 -5.90 -2.18
N LYS A 29 -31.60 -5.12 -1.41
CA LYS A 29 -31.27 -3.71 -1.13
C LYS A 29 -29.96 -3.58 -0.35
N GLY A 30 -29.68 -4.50 0.57
CA GLY A 30 -28.41 -4.57 1.29
C GLY A 30 -27.23 -4.85 0.36
N GLU A 31 -27.38 -5.81 -0.56
CA GLU A 31 -26.34 -6.13 -1.55
C GLU A 31 -26.11 -4.99 -2.55
N GLU A 32 -27.18 -4.34 -3.01
CA GLU A 32 -27.11 -3.19 -3.90
C GLU A 32 -26.39 -2.02 -3.22
N ASN A 33 -26.76 -1.70 -1.97
CA ASN A 33 -26.08 -0.68 -1.19
C ASN A 33 -24.58 -0.99 -1.02
N ARG A 34 -24.24 -2.26 -0.71
CA ARG A 34 -22.85 -2.72 -0.60
C ARG A 34 -22.09 -2.54 -1.92
N ARG A 35 -22.70 -2.89 -3.06
CA ARG A 35 -22.09 -2.69 -4.39
C ARG A 35 -21.87 -1.21 -4.70
N THR A 36 -22.83 -0.35 -4.34
CA THR A 36 -22.71 1.10 -4.53
C THR A 36 -21.57 1.67 -3.69
N ILE A 37 -21.49 1.35 -2.39
CA ILE A 37 -20.38 1.80 -1.51
C ILE A 37 -19.05 1.28 -2.05
N ARG A 38 -18.99 0.02 -2.51
CA ARG A 38 -17.78 -0.57 -3.08
C ARG A 38 -17.35 0.14 -4.36
N SER A 39 -18.29 0.51 -5.23
CA SER A 39 -18.01 1.31 -6.42
C SER A 39 -17.45 2.69 -6.05
N GLN A 40 -18.09 3.37 -5.10
CA GLN A 40 -17.63 4.67 -4.62
C GLN A 40 -16.22 4.60 -4.02
N LEU A 41 -15.91 3.56 -3.23
CA LEU A 41 -14.58 3.37 -2.68
C LEU A 41 -13.56 3.17 -3.79
N THR A 42 -13.88 2.36 -4.81
CA THR A 42 -13.01 2.17 -5.97
C THR A 42 -12.73 3.48 -6.70
N ASP A 43 -13.75 4.31 -6.91
CA ASP A 43 -13.61 5.62 -7.57
C ASP A 43 -12.74 6.59 -6.75
N VAL A 44 -12.94 6.65 -5.43
CA VAL A 44 -12.12 7.48 -4.52
C VAL A 44 -10.66 7.04 -4.55
N LEU A 45 -10.40 5.72 -4.48
CA LEU A 45 -9.04 5.18 -4.52
C LEU A 45 -8.36 5.38 -5.89
N ALA A 46 -9.12 5.31 -6.99
CA ALA A 46 -8.62 5.64 -8.31
C ALA A 46 -8.18 7.12 -8.40
N ARG A 47 -8.99 8.05 -7.88
CA ARG A 47 -8.63 9.47 -7.80
C ARG A 47 -7.42 9.71 -6.90
N LEU A 48 -7.34 9.00 -5.77
CA LEU A 48 -6.19 9.09 -4.87
C LEU A 48 -4.89 8.63 -5.54
N ASN A 49 -4.94 7.59 -6.37
CA ASN A 49 -3.81 7.16 -7.20
C ASN A 49 -3.39 8.22 -8.21
N VAL A 50 -4.34 8.90 -8.86
CA VAL A 50 -4.05 10.00 -9.80
C VAL A 50 -3.31 11.13 -9.07
N VAL A 51 -3.84 11.60 -7.94
CA VAL A 51 -3.18 12.64 -7.12
C VAL A 51 -1.77 12.23 -6.70
N ASN A 52 -1.59 10.97 -6.30
CA ASN A 52 -0.26 10.45 -5.95
C ASN A 52 0.70 10.41 -7.15
N ALA A 53 0.24 10.03 -8.34
CA ALA A 53 1.04 10.01 -9.55
C ALA A 53 1.44 11.43 -9.99
N GLU A 54 0.49 12.36 -10.01
CA GLU A 54 0.72 13.77 -10.37
C GLU A 54 1.69 14.45 -9.40
N SER A 55 1.48 14.29 -8.09
CA SER A 55 2.39 14.82 -7.08
C SER A 55 3.80 14.24 -7.20
N ARG A 56 3.93 12.94 -7.52
CA ARG A 56 5.24 12.31 -7.76
C ARG A 56 5.90 12.86 -9.02
N LYS A 57 5.14 13.00 -10.10
CA LYS A 57 5.61 13.59 -11.36
C LYS A 57 6.12 15.01 -11.13
N TYR A 58 5.31 15.84 -10.46
CA TYR A 58 5.68 17.21 -10.10
C TYR A 58 6.98 17.26 -9.28
N ARG A 59 7.14 16.36 -8.30
CA ARG A 59 8.38 16.27 -7.50
C ARG A 59 9.61 15.93 -8.34
N ILE A 60 9.46 15.08 -9.37
CA ILE A 60 10.56 14.73 -10.29
C ILE A 60 10.89 15.91 -11.20
N GLU A 61 9.89 16.52 -11.83
CA GLU A 61 10.05 17.68 -12.74
C GLU A 61 10.65 18.90 -12.03
N THR A 62 10.42 19.00 -10.72
CA THR A 62 10.94 20.09 -9.89
C THR A 62 12.11 19.66 -9.00
N ALA A 63 12.74 18.51 -9.22
CA ALA A 63 13.78 18.01 -8.31
C ALA A 63 14.96 18.98 -8.16
N GLU A 64 15.36 19.66 -9.24
CA GLU A 64 16.47 20.61 -9.26
C GLU A 64 16.07 22.02 -8.83
N SER A 65 14.78 22.35 -8.90
CA SER A 65 14.30 23.65 -8.43
C SER A 65 14.21 23.64 -6.90
N GLY A 66 14.93 24.56 -6.26
CA GLY A 66 14.87 24.75 -4.81
C GLY A 66 13.44 24.99 -4.31
N LEU A 67 13.27 25.02 -2.98
CA LEU A 67 11.96 25.29 -2.37
C LEU A 67 11.54 26.74 -2.56
N ASN A 68 10.81 27.03 -3.64
CA ASN A 68 10.16 28.31 -3.89
C ASN A 68 8.69 28.30 -3.40
N PRO A 69 8.03 29.48 -3.27
CA PRO A 69 6.65 29.56 -2.78
C PRO A 69 5.64 28.78 -3.64
N GLU A 70 5.79 28.79 -4.97
CA GLU A 70 4.91 28.08 -5.90
C GLU A 70 4.96 26.57 -5.68
N LYS A 71 6.16 26.01 -5.50
CA LYS A 71 6.39 24.59 -5.22
C LYS A 71 5.77 24.18 -3.88
N ARG A 72 5.85 25.03 -2.86
CA ARG A 72 5.18 24.79 -1.57
C ARG A 72 3.66 24.80 -1.73
N ALA A 73 3.12 25.78 -2.45
CA ALA A 73 1.69 25.87 -2.71
C ALA A 73 1.17 24.63 -3.46
N MET A 74 1.92 24.15 -4.46
CA MET A 74 1.55 22.95 -5.21
C MET A 74 1.61 21.68 -4.35
N PHE A 75 2.61 21.54 -3.48
CA PHE A 75 2.62 20.42 -2.53
C PHE A 75 1.47 20.47 -1.54
N SER A 76 1.13 21.66 -1.02
CA SER A 76 -0.05 21.85 -0.17
C SER A 76 -1.33 21.43 -0.90
N PHE A 77 -1.50 21.87 -2.15
CA PHE A 77 -2.66 21.54 -2.96
C PHE A 77 -2.85 20.02 -3.14
N TYR A 78 -1.77 19.28 -3.41
CA TYR A 78 -1.85 17.82 -3.50
C TYR A 78 -2.16 17.16 -2.15
N ASN A 79 -1.62 17.71 -1.05
CA ASN A 79 -1.89 17.19 0.29
C ASN A 79 -3.34 17.44 0.74
N ASP A 80 -3.91 18.60 0.41
CA ASP A 80 -5.32 18.91 0.71
C ASP A 80 -6.26 17.95 -0.03
N GLN A 81 -5.97 17.66 -1.32
CA GLN A 81 -6.71 16.66 -2.08
C GLN A 81 -6.58 15.26 -1.49
N ARG A 82 -5.36 14.86 -1.06
CA ARG A 82 -5.16 13.58 -0.38
C ARG A 82 -5.96 13.50 0.91
N ALA A 83 -5.89 14.52 1.76
CA ALA A 83 -6.60 14.55 3.03
C ALA A 83 -8.12 14.36 2.84
N PHE A 84 -8.69 15.07 1.87
CA PHE A 84 -10.10 14.94 1.52
C PHE A 84 -10.46 13.53 1.01
N LEU A 85 -9.69 13.00 0.06
CA LEU A 85 -9.95 11.67 -0.52
C LEU A 85 -9.73 10.54 0.49
N VAL A 86 -8.72 10.64 1.35
CA VAL A 86 -8.47 9.70 2.43
C VAL A 86 -9.62 9.71 3.43
N GLY A 87 -10.13 10.88 3.82
CA GLY A 87 -11.30 10.98 4.70
C GLY A 87 -12.51 10.24 4.13
N GLN A 88 -12.78 10.39 2.84
CA GLN A 88 -13.86 9.64 2.17
C GLN A 88 -13.57 8.15 2.08
N ALA A 89 -12.35 7.76 1.71
CA ALA A 89 -11.97 6.36 1.60
C ALA A 89 -12.17 5.64 2.94
N ARG A 90 -11.71 6.25 4.05
CA ARG A 90 -11.87 5.72 5.40
C ARG A 90 -13.34 5.52 5.76
N TYR A 91 -14.17 6.55 5.55
CA TYR A 91 -15.61 6.45 5.79
C TYR A 91 -16.31 5.33 5.00
N LEU A 92 -15.87 5.08 3.75
CA LEU A 92 -16.41 4.00 2.92
C LEU A 92 -15.86 2.62 3.32
N MET A 93 -14.58 2.55 3.74
CA MET A 93 -13.95 1.33 4.24
C MET A 93 -14.60 0.86 5.55
N ASP A 94 -14.96 1.79 6.44
CA ASP A 94 -15.64 1.49 7.71
C ASP A 94 -17.04 0.88 7.49
N GLN A 95 -17.68 1.20 6.37
CA GLN A 95 -18.95 0.59 5.96
C GLN A 95 -18.79 -0.77 5.26
N LEU A 96 -17.56 -1.16 4.91
CA LEU A 96 -17.23 -2.37 4.17
C LEU A 96 -16.10 -3.19 4.83
N PRO A 97 -16.11 -3.44 6.14
CA PRO A 97 -14.96 -3.97 6.87
C PRO A 97 -14.42 -5.31 6.33
N ASP A 98 -15.27 -6.12 5.68
CA ASP A 98 -14.90 -7.42 5.10
C ASP A 98 -14.60 -7.39 3.60
N HIS A 99 -14.76 -6.23 2.94
CA HIS A 99 -14.68 -6.08 1.48
C HIS A 99 -13.60 -5.08 1.05
N VAL A 100 -12.66 -4.80 1.95
CA VAL A 100 -11.47 -4.00 1.70
C VAL A 100 -10.28 -4.95 1.59
N SER A 101 -9.55 -4.84 0.48
CA SER A 101 -8.34 -5.61 0.22
C SER A 101 -7.11 -5.01 0.92
N ASP A 102 -6.11 -5.84 1.13
CA ASP A 102 -4.77 -5.47 1.61
C ASP A 102 -4.17 -4.31 0.81
N SER A 103 -4.32 -4.33 -0.53
CA SER A 103 -3.78 -3.28 -1.40
C SER A 103 -4.41 -1.91 -1.19
N GLU A 104 -5.68 -1.87 -0.78
CA GLU A 104 -6.43 -0.65 -0.53
C GLU A 104 -6.04 -0.02 0.81
N PHE A 105 -5.87 -0.86 1.84
CA PHE A 105 -5.25 -0.42 3.10
C PHE A 105 -3.86 0.18 2.85
N GLY A 106 -3.03 -0.50 2.05
CA GLY A 106 -1.69 -0.01 1.71
C GLY A 106 -1.68 1.29 0.89
N LEU A 107 -2.72 1.56 0.08
CA LEU A 107 -2.86 2.83 -0.65
C LEU A 107 -3.24 3.97 0.31
N VAL A 108 -4.21 3.72 1.20
CA VAL A 108 -4.64 4.70 2.21
C VAL A 108 -3.50 5.00 3.19
N ALA A 109 -2.75 3.99 3.64
CA ALA A 109 -1.58 4.16 4.50
C ALA A 109 -0.54 5.12 3.91
N LYS A 110 -0.20 4.95 2.63
CA LYS A 110 0.75 5.84 1.93
C LYS A 110 0.23 7.28 1.84
N ALA A 111 -1.06 7.46 1.61
CA ALA A 111 -1.66 8.77 1.50
C ALA A 111 -1.71 9.48 2.86
N LEU A 112 -2.05 8.77 3.94
CA LEU A 112 -1.96 9.24 5.32
C LEU A 112 -0.54 9.69 5.68
N GLY A 113 0.46 8.86 5.34
CA GLY A 113 1.87 9.21 5.55
C GLY A 113 2.27 10.48 4.80
N ALA A 114 1.84 10.63 3.54
CA ALA A 114 2.14 11.81 2.73
C ALA A 114 1.53 13.12 3.27
N ILE A 115 0.43 13.05 4.03
CA ILE A 115 -0.18 14.21 4.69
C ILE A 115 0.28 14.38 6.16
N GLY A 116 1.21 13.54 6.63
CA GLY A 116 1.81 13.63 7.96
C GLY A 116 1.03 12.95 9.09
N ASP A 117 -0.03 12.19 8.78
CA ASP A 117 -0.81 11.45 9.78
C ASP A 117 -0.16 10.09 10.07
N HIS A 118 0.96 10.13 10.81
CA HIS A 118 1.83 8.97 11.01
C HIS A 118 1.16 7.83 11.78
N GLU A 119 0.40 8.15 12.81
CA GLU A 119 -0.28 7.16 13.64
C GLU A 119 -1.27 6.33 12.82
N LEU A 120 -2.14 7.00 12.06
CA LEU A 120 -3.10 6.32 11.21
C LEU A 120 -2.40 5.65 10.02
N ALA A 121 -1.34 6.23 9.45
CA ALA A 121 -0.57 5.56 8.41
C ALA A 121 -0.03 4.20 8.89
N CYS A 122 0.55 4.14 10.08
CA CYS A 122 1.01 2.90 10.70
C CYS A 122 -0.14 1.93 10.94
N HIS A 123 -1.28 2.38 11.46
CA HIS A 123 -2.47 1.55 11.65
C HIS A 123 -2.92 0.88 10.33
N TYR A 124 -3.05 1.66 9.25
CA TYR A 124 -3.45 1.12 7.94
C TYR A 124 -2.38 0.21 7.31
N TRP A 125 -1.10 0.45 7.59
CA TRP A 125 -0.02 -0.48 7.20
C TRP A 125 -0.13 -1.83 7.92
N GLU A 126 -0.47 -1.85 9.21
CA GLU A 126 -0.69 -3.11 9.93
C GLU A 126 -1.91 -3.86 9.38
N MET A 127 -3.03 -3.16 9.12
CA MET A 127 -4.20 -3.77 8.49
C MET A 127 -3.86 -4.38 7.11
N CYS A 128 -3.00 -3.71 6.35
CA CYS A 128 -2.49 -4.21 5.07
C CYS A 128 -1.73 -5.54 5.23
N LEU A 129 -0.89 -5.66 6.27
CA LEU A 129 -0.15 -6.89 6.58
C LEU A 129 -1.08 -8.01 7.09
N GLU A 130 -2.02 -7.66 7.96
CA GLU A 130 -2.98 -8.60 8.55
C GLU A 130 -3.88 -9.22 7.46
N ARG A 131 -4.43 -8.38 6.58
CA ARG A 131 -5.35 -8.78 5.49
C ARG A 131 -4.67 -9.38 4.27
N SER A 132 -3.33 -9.49 4.28
CA SER A 132 -2.58 -10.08 3.17
C SER A 132 -2.99 -11.55 2.93
N PRO A 133 -3.37 -11.94 1.70
CA PRO A 133 -3.90 -13.28 1.41
C PRO A 133 -2.85 -14.39 1.39
N SER A 134 -1.56 -14.05 1.45
CA SER A 134 -0.46 -15.01 1.53
C SER A 134 0.79 -14.37 2.13
N ASP A 135 1.72 -15.20 2.61
CA ASP A 135 3.02 -14.72 3.09
C ASP A 135 3.79 -13.98 2.00
N HIS A 136 3.65 -14.38 0.73
CA HIS A 136 4.26 -13.65 -0.37
C HIS A 136 3.80 -12.19 -0.42
N VAL A 137 2.48 -11.99 -0.42
CA VAL A 137 1.86 -10.67 -0.50
C VAL A 137 2.16 -9.87 0.77
N ARG A 138 2.11 -10.51 1.94
CA ARG A 138 2.50 -9.91 3.22
C ARG A 138 3.95 -9.44 3.19
N GLY A 139 4.86 -10.21 2.60
CA GLY A 139 6.25 -9.82 2.44
C GLY A 139 6.43 -8.60 1.52
N MET A 140 5.64 -8.53 0.45
CA MET A 140 5.63 -7.38 -0.47
C MET A 140 5.09 -6.10 0.18
N HIS A 141 4.11 -6.22 1.08
CA HIS A 141 3.60 -5.10 1.89
C HIS A 141 4.54 -4.73 3.02
N SER A 142 5.20 -5.70 3.66
CA SER A 142 6.22 -5.46 4.68
C SER A 142 7.38 -4.65 4.12
N ARG A 143 7.79 -4.93 2.87
CA ARG A 143 8.73 -4.10 2.10
C ARG A 143 8.24 -2.66 1.92
N GLY A 144 6.94 -2.46 1.65
CA GLY A 144 6.33 -1.14 1.51
C GLY A 144 6.35 -0.36 2.83
N PHE A 145 5.95 -1.03 3.92
CA PHE A 145 5.92 -0.45 5.26
C PHE A 145 7.34 -0.13 5.77
N GLY A 146 8.32 -0.99 5.50
CA GLY A 146 9.72 -0.73 5.82
C GLY A 146 10.23 0.56 5.16
N GLY A 147 9.95 0.74 3.87
CA GLY A 147 10.31 1.97 3.16
C GLY A 147 9.61 3.22 3.72
N TYR A 148 8.36 3.09 4.15
CA TYR A 148 7.64 4.17 4.83
C TYR A 148 8.34 4.55 6.14
N LEU A 149 8.62 3.58 7.02
CA LEU A 149 9.25 3.82 8.32
C LEU A 149 10.63 4.49 8.20
N PHE A 150 11.43 4.12 7.20
CA PHE A 150 12.68 4.83 6.89
C PHE A 150 12.43 6.30 6.53
N GLY A 151 11.44 6.57 5.67
CA GLY A 151 11.09 7.93 5.26
C GLY A 151 10.63 8.81 6.43
N GLU A 152 10.02 8.20 7.45
CA GLU A 152 9.57 8.88 8.67
C GLU A 152 10.66 8.96 9.76
N GLY A 153 11.88 8.49 9.50
CA GLY A 153 12.99 8.57 10.46
C GLY A 153 13.04 7.44 11.49
N TYR A 154 12.39 6.31 11.23
CA TYR A 154 12.43 5.10 12.07
C TYR A 154 13.20 3.94 11.39
N PRO A 155 14.52 4.08 11.19
CA PRO A 155 15.30 3.13 10.39
C PRO A 155 15.32 1.72 11.00
N GLU A 156 15.38 1.55 12.32
CA GLU A 156 15.41 0.21 12.93
C GLU A 156 14.11 -0.56 12.70
N LEU A 157 12.96 0.09 12.85
CA LEU A 157 11.67 -0.49 12.53
C LEU A 157 11.56 -0.77 11.02
N GLY A 158 12.11 0.13 10.19
CA GLY A 158 12.23 -0.08 8.76
C GLY A 158 13.02 -1.34 8.40
N ARG A 159 14.20 -1.52 8.99
CA ARG A 159 15.06 -2.72 8.83
C ARG A 159 14.32 -3.97 9.24
N PHE A 160 13.66 -3.95 10.40
CA PHE A 160 12.84 -5.06 10.86
C PHE A 160 11.80 -5.46 9.80
N ARG A 161 11.03 -4.50 9.27
CA ARG A 161 10.02 -4.78 8.24
C ARG A 161 10.61 -5.29 6.92
N PHE A 162 11.76 -4.79 6.49
CA PHE A 162 12.45 -5.34 5.32
C PHE A 162 12.91 -6.78 5.57
N GLN A 163 13.52 -7.07 6.72
CA GLN A 163 13.95 -8.41 7.12
C GLN A 163 12.77 -9.39 7.18
N SER A 164 11.68 -9.02 7.85
CA SER A 164 10.44 -9.81 7.86
C SER A 164 9.91 -10.02 6.45
N GLY A 165 9.95 -8.99 5.60
CA GLY A 165 9.51 -9.08 4.21
C GLY A 165 10.29 -10.12 3.40
N VAL A 166 11.62 -10.11 3.51
CA VAL A 166 12.50 -11.09 2.86
C VAL A 166 12.22 -12.50 3.36
N ALA A 167 12.05 -12.68 4.68
CA ALA A 167 11.76 -13.98 5.28
C ALA A 167 10.41 -14.57 4.80
N LEU A 168 9.38 -13.71 4.67
CA LEU A 168 8.06 -14.08 4.18
C LEU A 168 8.05 -14.41 2.67
N ILE A 169 8.95 -13.81 1.88
CA ILE A 169 9.17 -14.18 0.47
C ILE A 169 10.04 -15.45 0.41
N ALA A 170 9.56 -16.52 1.03
CA ALA A 170 10.23 -17.81 1.09
C ALA A 170 10.17 -18.57 -0.25
N GLY A 171 11.01 -19.60 -0.37
CA GLY A 171 11.07 -20.49 -1.53
C GLY A 171 12.27 -20.25 -2.45
N THR A 172 12.51 -21.22 -3.34
CA THR A 172 13.72 -21.31 -4.17
C THR A 172 13.49 -20.98 -5.64
N SER A 173 12.24 -20.73 -6.06
CA SER A 173 11.95 -20.37 -7.45
C SER A 173 12.58 -19.03 -7.83
N ASP A 174 12.93 -18.88 -9.10
CA ASP A 174 13.51 -17.66 -9.64
C ASP A 174 12.65 -16.42 -9.36
N GLN A 175 11.32 -16.55 -9.44
CA GLN A 175 10.40 -15.45 -9.12
C GLN A 175 10.49 -15.02 -7.65
N ARG A 176 10.63 -15.97 -6.71
CA ARG A 176 10.78 -15.66 -5.28
C ARG A 176 12.11 -14.98 -5.01
N ARG A 177 13.19 -15.49 -5.62
CA ARG A 177 14.52 -14.88 -5.55
C ARG A 177 14.51 -13.45 -6.12
N TYR A 178 13.89 -13.25 -7.27
CA TYR A 178 13.71 -11.93 -7.88
C TYR A 178 13.03 -10.94 -6.93
N HIS A 179 11.94 -11.34 -6.28
CA HIS A 179 11.27 -10.46 -5.31
C HIS A 179 12.10 -10.18 -4.05
N ARG A 180 12.93 -11.13 -3.59
CA ARG A 180 13.90 -10.86 -2.52
C ARG A 180 14.98 -9.88 -2.97
N VAL A 181 15.51 -10.01 -4.19
CA VAL A 181 16.47 -9.06 -4.78
C VAL A 181 15.86 -7.65 -4.82
N GLU A 182 14.64 -7.49 -5.33
CA GLU A 182 13.96 -6.18 -5.33
C GLU A 182 13.76 -5.62 -3.91
N THR A 183 13.48 -6.49 -2.94
CA THR A 183 13.30 -6.10 -1.54
C THR A 183 14.61 -5.59 -0.94
N TYR A 184 15.72 -6.30 -1.15
CA TYR A 184 17.04 -5.86 -0.73
C TYR A 184 17.45 -4.55 -1.40
N LEU A 185 17.21 -4.37 -2.70
CA LEU A 185 17.59 -3.12 -3.38
C LEU A 185 16.81 -1.91 -2.85
N ARG A 186 15.51 -2.08 -2.56
CA ARG A 186 14.71 -1.02 -1.90
C ARG A 186 15.15 -0.75 -0.47
N TRP A 187 15.57 -1.78 0.26
CA TRP A 187 16.13 -1.61 1.59
C TRP A 187 17.45 -0.84 1.54
N ALA A 188 18.40 -1.26 0.68
CA ALA A 188 19.65 -0.54 0.48
C ALA A 188 19.42 0.92 0.06
N ALA A 189 18.38 1.19 -0.73
CA ALA A 189 17.97 2.55 -1.07
C ALA A 189 17.58 3.38 0.14
N ALA A 190 16.76 2.81 1.01
CA ALA A 190 16.29 3.48 2.21
C ALA A 190 17.44 3.76 3.19
N GLU A 191 18.37 2.80 3.33
CA GLU A 191 19.60 2.96 4.12
C GLU A 191 20.46 4.12 3.60
N ARG A 192 20.77 4.13 2.28
CA ARG A 192 21.56 5.20 1.65
C ARG A 192 20.90 6.57 1.79
N PHE A 193 19.59 6.63 1.54
CA PHE A 193 18.83 7.87 1.68
C PHE A 193 18.92 8.43 3.11
N SER A 194 19.06 7.55 4.10
CA SER A 194 19.19 7.90 5.51
C SER A 194 20.65 8.04 5.97
N GLY A 195 21.63 7.92 5.06
CA GLY A 195 23.06 8.07 5.36
C GLY A 195 23.78 6.80 5.84
N PHE A 196 23.11 5.64 5.88
CA PHE A 196 23.67 4.36 6.34
C PHE A 196 24.36 3.60 5.19
N PHE A 197 25.48 4.14 4.68
CA PHE A 197 26.15 3.61 3.48
C PHE A 197 26.76 2.22 3.66
N THR A 198 27.25 1.90 4.86
CA THR A 198 27.87 0.60 5.15
C THR A 198 26.80 -0.50 5.13
N GLU A 199 25.71 -0.29 5.85
CA GLU A 199 24.55 -1.18 5.93
C GLU A 199 23.92 -1.35 4.54
N ALA A 200 23.81 -0.27 3.76
CA ALA A 200 23.34 -0.35 2.39
C ALA A 200 24.21 -1.27 1.52
N LYS A 201 25.54 -1.24 1.68
CA LYS A 201 26.46 -2.12 0.96
C LYS A 201 26.24 -3.58 1.35
N GLU A 202 26.12 -3.86 2.64
CA GLU A 202 25.82 -5.22 3.13
C GLU A 202 24.50 -5.76 2.57
N VAL A 203 23.48 -4.91 2.47
CA VAL A 203 22.18 -5.28 1.88
C VAL A 203 22.30 -5.53 0.37
N ILE A 204 23.14 -4.79 -0.35
CA ILE A 204 23.42 -5.05 -1.77
C ILE A 204 24.16 -6.38 -1.96
N ASP A 205 25.09 -6.72 -1.07
CA ASP A 205 25.79 -8.02 -1.11
C ASP A 205 24.80 -9.18 -0.94
N LYS A 206 23.78 -9.02 -0.07
CA LYS A 206 22.66 -9.99 0.04
C LYS A 206 21.84 -10.08 -1.24
N ALA A 207 21.59 -8.96 -1.92
CA ALA A 207 20.90 -8.96 -3.21
C ALA A 207 21.72 -9.73 -4.27
N MET A 208 23.02 -9.49 -4.36
CA MET A 208 23.93 -10.21 -5.27
C MET A 208 23.98 -11.71 -4.98
N ALA A 209 23.98 -12.11 -3.71
CA ALA A 209 23.92 -13.50 -3.32
C ALA A 209 22.64 -14.18 -3.85
N GLU A 210 21.47 -13.54 -3.73
CA GLU A 210 20.22 -14.08 -4.29
C GLU A 210 20.24 -14.15 -5.82
N VAL A 211 20.80 -13.15 -6.51
CA VAL A 211 20.95 -13.17 -7.97
C VAL A 211 21.77 -14.37 -8.44
N SER A 212 22.83 -14.72 -7.72
CA SER A 212 23.68 -15.87 -8.07
C SER A 212 22.92 -17.20 -8.11
N LEU A 213 21.82 -17.28 -7.34
CA LEU A 213 21.00 -18.48 -7.18
C LEU A 213 19.82 -18.55 -8.18
N ILE A 214 19.57 -17.50 -8.97
CA ILE A 214 18.54 -17.47 -10.03
C ILE A 214 19.01 -18.34 -11.20
N GLN A 215 18.23 -19.34 -11.61
CA GLN A 215 18.58 -20.29 -12.68
C GLN A 215 18.47 -19.67 -14.08
N SER A 216 17.42 -18.88 -14.33
CA SER A 216 17.18 -18.18 -15.59
C SER A 216 18.28 -17.16 -15.88
N GLN A 217 19.06 -17.42 -16.92
CA GLN A 217 20.16 -16.53 -17.33
C GLN A 217 19.67 -15.12 -17.69
N SER A 218 18.50 -15.02 -18.33
CA SER A 218 17.89 -13.73 -18.70
C SER A 218 17.52 -12.92 -17.45
N MET A 219 16.86 -13.54 -16.48
CA MET A 219 16.49 -12.89 -15.23
C MET A 219 17.72 -12.52 -14.39
N ARG A 220 18.71 -13.40 -14.33
CA ARG A 220 20.00 -13.14 -13.65
C ARG A 220 20.71 -11.92 -14.24
N LYS A 221 20.82 -11.85 -15.56
CA LYS A 221 21.43 -10.71 -16.27
C LYS A 221 20.67 -9.41 -15.98
N ARG A 222 19.34 -9.44 -16.02
CA ARG A 222 18.49 -8.27 -15.68
C ARG A 222 18.74 -7.80 -14.26
N CYS A 223 18.71 -8.69 -13.27
CA CYS A 223 18.94 -8.32 -11.88
C CYS A 223 20.36 -7.78 -11.66
N ALA A 224 21.38 -8.44 -12.23
CA ALA A 224 22.76 -7.96 -12.14
C ALA A 224 22.93 -6.58 -12.77
N GLN A 225 22.27 -6.31 -13.89
CA GLN A 225 22.27 -4.98 -14.51
C GLN A 225 21.65 -3.92 -13.59
N THR A 226 20.47 -4.19 -13.03
CA THR A 226 19.82 -3.29 -12.07
C THR A 226 20.69 -3.03 -10.84
N ILE A 227 21.39 -4.03 -10.32
CA ILE A 227 22.32 -3.84 -9.19
C ILE A 227 23.52 -2.96 -9.58
N ARG A 228 24.05 -3.10 -10.80
CA ARG A 228 25.14 -2.24 -11.28
C ARG A 228 24.72 -0.80 -11.43
N GLU A 229 23.57 -0.55 -12.06
CA GLU A 229 22.96 0.80 -12.16
C GLU A 229 22.79 1.40 -10.75
N TYR A 230 22.33 0.59 -9.81
CA TYR A 230 22.22 0.98 -8.41
C TYR A 230 23.56 1.34 -7.75
N GLY A 231 24.66 0.72 -8.18
CA GLY A 231 26.01 0.98 -7.69
C GLY A 231 26.68 2.21 -8.31
N GLU A 232 26.36 2.53 -9.57
CA GLU A 232 26.99 3.59 -10.36
C GLU A 232 26.28 4.96 -10.21
N GLU A 233 24.96 4.99 -10.05
CA GLU A 233 24.16 6.22 -10.28
C GLU A 233 24.05 7.22 -9.11
N LEU A 234 24.53 6.92 -7.90
CA LEU A 234 24.25 7.82 -6.76
C LEU A 234 25.50 8.58 -6.32
N PRO A 235 25.69 9.86 -6.72
CA PRO A 235 26.72 10.70 -6.15
C PRO A 235 26.54 10.71 -4.63
N GLN A 236 27.64 10.58 -3.89
CA GLN A 236 27.62 10.82 -2.45
C GLN A 236 26.94 12.18 -2.24
N PRO A 237 25.82 12.26 -1.51
CA PRO A 237 25.27 13.56 -1.18
C PRO A 237 26.38 14.28 -0.41
N ALA A 238 26.93 15.33 -1.03
CA ALA A 238 27.75 16.29 -0.30
C ALA A 238 26.89 16.69 0.89
N VAL A 239 27.30 16.26 2.09
CA VAL A 239 26.58 16.44 3.34
C VAL A 239 26.27 17.94 3.45
N ARG A 240 25.05 18.33 3.08
CA ARG A 240 24.55 19.67 3.38
C ARG A 240 24.22 19.63 4.85
N ALA A 241 25.23 19.95 5.65
CA ALA A 241 25.07 20.36 7.03
C ALA A 241 24.18 21.61 7.06
N SER A 242 22.86 21.43 7.02
CA SER A 242 21.89 22.47 7.32
C SER A 242 20.54 21.83 7.57
N ASN A 243 20.30 21.49 8.85
CA ASN A 243 19.09 21.87 9.60
C ASN A 243 19.07 21.16 10.96
N GLN A 244 20.08 21.47 11.79
CA GLN A 244 19.86 21.60 13.23
C GLN A 244 19.76 23.11 13.50
N VAL A 245 18.57 23.68 13.39
CA VAL A 245 18.04 24.80 14.19
C VAL A 245 16.61 24.99 13.68
N MET A 246 15.62 24.45 14.38
CA MET A 246 14.42 25.17 14.78
C MET A 246 13.84 24.42 15.97
N SER A 247 14.24 24.92 17.14
CA SER A 247 13.51 24.84 18.41
C SER A 247 12.08 25.35 18.27
#